data_AF-A0AAU2MNE7-F1
#
_entry.id   AF-A0AAU2MNE7-F1
#
_cell.length_a   1.000
_cell.length_b   1.000
_cell.length_c   1.000
_cell.angle_alpha   90.00
_cell.angle_beta   90.00
_cell.angle_gamma   90.00
#
_symmetry.space_group_name_H-M   'P 1'
#
loop_
_entity.id
_entity.type
_entity.pdbx_description
1 polymer ?
#
loop_
_entity_poly.entity_id
_entity_poly.type
_entity_poly.pdbx_seq_one_letter_code
_entity_poly.pdbx_strand_id
1 'polypeptide(L)' 'MLEVAPAYLSDTDAADVLALLCEEIGEELDHGLAARRYAITSDRRALHGTVL' A
#
# COMPACT_ATOMS: atom_id res chain seq x y z
N MET A 1 1.97 1.90 7.05
CA MET A 1 2.00 0.89 5.97
C MET A 1 3.08 -0.15 6.12
N LEU A 2 4.37 0.18 6.08
CA LEU A 2 5.43 -0.83 6.17
C LEU A 2 5.52 -1.52 7.54
N GLU A 3 5.06 -0.87 8.60
CA GLU A 3 4.90 -1.48 9.93
C GLU A 3 3.82 -2.57 9.94
N VAL A 4 2.82 -2.47 9.05
CA VAL A 4 1.68 -3.39 8.94
C VAL A 4 1.92 -4.45 7.88
N ALA A 5 2.45 -4.06 6.71
CA ALA A 5 2.82 -4.93 5.61
C ALA A 5 4.28 -4.67 5.17
N PRO A 6 5.26 -5.33 5.83
CA PRO A 6 6.69 -5.13 5.57
C PRO A 6 7.12 -5.42 4.13
N ALA A 7 8.24 -4.84 3.71
CA ALA A 7 8.73 -4.92 2.33
C ALA A 7 9.10 -6.34 1.84
N TYR A 8 9.36 -7.27 2.76
CA TYR A 8 9.67 -8.66 2.40
C TYR A 8 8.42 -9.48 2.04
N LEU A 9 7.22 -8.99 2.36
CA LEU A 9 5.96 -9.66 2.00
C LEU A 9 5.64 -9.46 0.52
N SER A 10 5.02 -10.46 -0.08
CA SER A 10 4.44 -10.31 -1.42
C SER A 10 3.25 -9.35 -1.40
N ASP A 11 2.85 -8.79 -2.55
CA ASP A 11 1.65 -7.94 -2.63
C ASP A 11 0.39 -8.72 -2.25
N THR A 12 0.35 -10.03 -2.50
CA THR A 12 -0.78 -10.89 -2.10
C THR A 12 -0.85 -11.05 -0.58
N ASP A 13 0.26 -11.38 0.08
CA ASP A 13 0.27 -11.51 1.55
C ASP A 13 0.05 -10.15 2.22
N ALA A 14 0.55 -9.07 1.61
CA ALA A 14 0.32 -7.71 2.07
C ALA A 14 -1.14 -7.28 1.91
N ALA A 15 -1.84 -7.77 0.88
CA ALA A 15 -3.23 -7.39 0.62
C ALA A 15 -4.16 -7.84 1.75
N ASP A 16 -4.00 -9.07 2.26
CA ASP A 16 -4.83 -9.59 3.34
C ASP A 16 -4.66 -8.76 4.63
N VAL A 17 -3.43 -8.38 4.96
CA VAL A 17 -3.13 -7.58 6.15
C VAL A 17 -3.53 -6.11 5.96
N LEU A 18 -3.33 -5.55 4.77
CA LEU A 18 -3.71 -4.17 4.46
C LEU A 18 -5.22 -3.99 4.35
N ALA A 19 -5.97 -4.99 3.90
CA ALA A 19 -7.43 -4.91 3.76
C ALA A 19 -8.10 -4.50 5.08
N LEU A 20 -7.68 -5.12 6.19
CA LEU A 20 -8.20 -4.80 7.52
C LEU A 20 -7.89 -3.34 7.91
N LEU A 21 -6.65 -2.91 7.74
CA LEU A 21 -6.26 -1.53 8.04
C LEU A 21 -6.99 -0.52 7.16
N CYS A 22 -7.09 -0.81 5.86
CA CYS A 22 -7.78 0.02 4.87
C CYS A 22 -9.26 0.19 5.23
N GLU A 23 -9.94 -0.89 5.64
CA GLU A 23 -11.32 -0.83 6.12
C GLU A 23 -11.46 0.05 7.36
N GLU A 24 -10.55 -0.07 8.34
CA GLU A 24 -10.57 0.74 9.57
C GLU A 24 -10.37 2.24 9.31
N ILE A 25 -9.55 2.60 8.33
CA ILE A 25 -9.26 4.00 7.99
C ILE A 25 -10.15 4.56 6.87
N GLY A 26 -11.06 3.74 6.32
CA GLY A 26 -11.95 4.12 5.22
C GLY A 26 -11.24 4.35 3.88
N GLU A 27 -10.11 3.68 3.66
CA GLU A 27 -9.35 3.73 2.40
C GLU A 27 -9.59 2.50 1.54
N GLU A 28 -9.43 2.65 0.23
CA GLU A 28 -9.47 1.53 -0.70
C GLU A 28 -8.17 0.70 -0.62
N LEU A 29 -8.29 -0.61 -0.73
CA LEU A 29 -7.14 -1.52 -0.70
C LEU A 29 -6.10 -1.20 -1.79
N ASP A 30 -6.55 -0.72 -2.95
CA ASP A 30 -5.66 -0.31 -4.04
C ASP A 30 -4.80 0.90 -3.66
N HIS A 31 -5.35 1.89 -2.94
CA HIS A 31 -4.57 2.97 -2.33
C HIS A 31 -3.62 2.44 -1.26
N GLY A 32 -4.09 1.45 -0.49
CA GLY A 32 -3.32 0.62 0.42
C GLY A 32 -2.01 0.10 -0.19
N LEU A 33 -2.16 -0.61 -1.30
CA LEU A 33 -1.04 -1.24 -2.00
C LEU A 33 -0.16 -0.20 -2.72
N ALA A 34 -0.77 0.84 -3.29
CA ALA A 34 -0.06 1.95 -3.93
C ALA A 34 0.90 2.67 -2.97
N ALA A 35 0.41 3.07 -1.80
CA ALA A 35 1.24 3.76 -0.82
C ALA A 35 2.26 2.83 -0.17
N ARG A 36 2.01 1.52 -0.09
CA ARG A 36 3.03 0.54 0.32
C ARG A 36 4.17 0.47 -0.70
N ARG A 37 3.86 0.33 -1.99
CA ARG A 37 4.87 0.34 -3.06
C ARG A 37 5.68 1.62 -3.04
N TYR A 38 5.02 2.77 -2.91
CA TYR A 38 5.69 4.07 -2.75
C TYR A 38 6.64 4.07 -1.54
N ALA A 39 6.24 3.55 -0.38
CA ALA A 39 7.10 3.50 0.78
C ALA A 39 8.34 2.60 0.59
N ILE A 40 8.25 1.55 -0.23
CA ILE A 40 9.37 0.65 -0.55
C ILE A 40 10.32 1.29 -1.56
N THR A 41 9.79 1.83 -2.65
CA THR A 41 10.59 2.26 -3.81
C THR A 41 10.90 3.75 -3.81
N SER A 42 10.16 4.55 -3.03
CA SER A 42 10.07 6.00 -3.15
C SER A 42 9.66 6.49 -4.55
N ASP A 43 9.10 5.61 -5.39
CA ASP A 43 8.63 5.96 -6.73
C ASP A 43 7.23 6.56 -6.65
N ARG A 44 7.13 7.87 -6.84
CA ARG A 44 5.85 8.61 -6.84
C ARG A 44 4.84 8.04 -7.82
N ARG A 45 5.25 7.41 -8.92
CA ARG A 45 4.35 6.80 -9.91
C ARG A 45 3.52 5.65 -9.32
N ALA A 46 3.93 5.11 -8.18
CA ALA A 46 3.15 4.11 -7.46
C ALA A 46 1.87 4.69 -6.85
N LEU A 47 1.79 6.01 -6.63
CA LEU A 47 0.61 6.68 -6.10
C LEU A 47 -0.34 7.05 -7.25
N HIS A 48 -1.61 6.68 -7.12
CA HIS A 48 -2.63 7.03 -8.10
C HIS A 48 -2.85 8.55 -8.12
N GLY A 49 -2.85 9.17 -9.30
CA GLY A 49 -3.12 10.62 -9.46
C GLY A 49 -1.91 11.56 -9.38
N THR A 50 -0.68 11.08 -9.17
CA THR A 50 0.51 11.92 -9.38
C THR A 50 0.80 12.03 -10.88
N VAL A 51 0.22 13.07 -11.51
CA VAL A 51 0.72 13.58 -12.78
C VAL A 51 2.12 14.14 -12.55
N LEU A 52 3.09 13.70 -13.35
CA LEU A 52 4.46 14.22 -13.37
C LEU A 52 4.48 15.73 -13.59
#